data_AF-A0A3D5KLB4-F1
#
_entry.id   AF-A0A3D5KLB4-F1
#
_cell.length_a   1.000
_cell.length_b   1.000
_cell.length_c   1.000
_cell.angle_alpha   90.00
_cell.angle_beta   90.00
_cell.angle_gamma   90.00
#
_symmetry.space_group_name_H-M   'P 1'
#
loop_
_entity.id
_entity.type
_entity.pdbx_description
1 polymer ?
#
loop_
_entity_poly.entity_id
_entity_poly.type
_entity_poly.pdbx_seq_one_letter_code
_entity_poly.pdbx_strand_id
1 'polypeptide(L)'
;MKNFFIWLLLVVAISCTVPVAKKPLTFREIKIPNKSVSPTIASWNKLDDKLLQIKVDSFVRGHKEFPLVEIDPLYEDYLYVTFIYRDTTANKQIGFDIFGNYDDQNLGDRKMKQLRHTGLYNRTYYMPNDICFAYRFVVNDTLTKTTEYIADPLNNERVPYGELKDYSWSAFDLRQGEENWNRKKYADVKSQLVDFDFTSSILKNTRKVYVYLPEDYDKTKADGYPVIYLFDAFIYLNRVEVPNVLDNLVREGKIKPMIAVFIDNPTKDSRNTELPMNFAFKDFLVEELVPYIRKNWNVTADPHQTIV
;
A
#
# COMPACT_ATOMS: atom_id res chain seq x y z
N MET A 1 -11.98 23.53 9.10
CA MET A 1 -10.58 23.21 8.70
C MET A 1 -9.81 22.36 9.72
N LYS A 2 -10.05 22.47 11.04
CA LYS A 2 -9.43 21.56 12.06
C LYS A 2 -9.75 20.07 11.88
N ASN A 3 -10.91 19.70 11.33
CA ASN A 3 -11.27 18.30 11.06
C ASN A 3 -10.68 17.72 9.76
N PHE A 4 -10.15 18.56 8.85
CA PHE A 4 -9.57 18.12 7.58
C PHE A 4 -8.12 17.65 7.74
N PHE A 5 -7.36 18.32 8.62
CA PHE A 5 -6.02 17.88 9.03
C PHE A 5 -6.05 16.50 9.70
N ILE A 6 -7.09 16.21 10.48
CA ILE A 6 -7.27 14.89 11.10
C ILE A 6 -7.47 13.83 10.01
N TRP A 7 -8.30 14.07 9.00
CA TRP A 7 -8.60 13.06 7.97
C TRP A 7 -7.47 12.80 6.95
N LEU A 8 -6.67 13.80 6.58
CA LEU A 8 -5.59 13.60 5.60
C LEU A 8 -4.29 13.07 6.25
N LEU A 9 -3.99 13.48 7.49
CA LEU A 9 -3.04 12.72 8.32
C LEU A 9 -3.58 11.31 8.60
N LEU A 10 -4.89 11.07 8.67
CA LEU A 10 -5.44 9.70 8.67
C LEU A 10 -5.35 8.97 7.31
N VAL A 11 -4.74 9.51 6.26
CA VAL A 11 -4.46 8.73 5.02
C VAL A 11 -2.96 8.59 4.78
N VAL A 12 -2.15 9.51 5.30
CA VAL A 12 -0.67 9.50 5.18
C VAL A 12 0.04 9.12 6.51
N ALA A 13 -0.69 9.10 7.62
CA ALA A 13 -0.23 8.81 8.97
C ALA A 13 -1.38 8.34 9.91
N ILE A 14 -2.08 7.24 9.63
CA ILE A 14 -2.77 6.50 10.73
C ILE A 14 -1.69 5.72 11.48
N SER A 15 -0.99 6.45 12.35
CA SER A 15 -0.79 5.96 13.69
C SER A 15 -1.81 6.69 14.57
N CYS A 16 -2.59 5.90 15.32
CA CYS A 16 -3.27 6.25 16.56
C CYS A 16 -3.72 7.72 16.76
N THR A 17 -5.02 8.00 16.68
CA THR A 17 -5.87 8.46 17.81
C THR A 17 -7.14 9.19 17.33
N VAL A 18 -8.31 8.58 17.59
CA VAL A 18 -9.58 9.24 17.93
C VAL A 18 -10.21 8.41 19.05
N PRO A 19 -10.75 9.02 20.14
CA PRO A 19 -11.05 8.32 21.37
C PRO A 19 -12.39 7.58 21.28
N VAL A 20 -12.38 6.41 20.65
CA VAL A 20 -13.08 5.28 21.28
C VAL A 20 -12.16 4.87 22.43
N ALA A 21 -12.70 4.52 23.60
CA ALA A 21 -11.92 3.95 24.69
C ALA A 21 -11.34 2.57 24.27
N LYS A 22 -10.43 2.56 23.29
CA LYS A 22 -9.59 1.43 22.96
C LYS A 22 -8.56 1.38 24.07
N LYS A 23 -8.51 0.24 24.76
CA LYS A 23 -7.42 -0.09 25.68
C LYS A 23 -6.09 0.32 25.03
N PRO A 24 -5.15 0.93 25.78
CA PRO A 24 -3.83 1.21 25.23
C PRO A 24 -3.28 -0.08 24.63
N LEU A 25 -2.84 -0.03 23.37
CA LEU A 25 -2.11 -1.11 22.71
C LEU A 25 -0.88 -1.41 23.56
N THR A 26 -1.03 -2.33 24.52
CA THR A 26 0.09 -2.89 25.24
C THR A 26 0.73 -3.84 24.25
N PHE A 27 1.75 -3.36 23.54
CA PHE A 27 2.65 -4.22 22.78
C PHE A 27 3.29 -5.19 23.77
N ARG A 28 2.68 -6.37 23.92
CA ARG A 28 3.21 -7.46 24.73
C ARG A 28 4.05 -8.32 23.79
N GLU A 29 5.34 -8.33 24.10
CA GLU A 29 6.44 -9.10 23.52
C GLU A 29 6.10 -10.02 22.33
N ILE A 30 6.44 -9.58 21.11
CA ILE A 30 6.40 -10.38 19.89
C ILE A 30 7.54 -11.42 19.93
N LYS A 31 7.26 -12.65 20.35
CA LYS A 31 8.15 -13.83 20.20
C LYS A 31 7.27 -15.04 19.86
N ILE A 32 7.44 -15.78 18.77
CA ILE A 32 8.64 -16.44 18.25
C ILE A 32 8.64 -16.36 16.70
N PRO A 33 9.45 -15.48 16.06
CA PRO A 33 9.46 -15.33 14.61
C PRO A 33 9.96 -16.57 13.85
N ASN A 34 10.55 -17.57 14.52
CA ASN A 34 11.44 -18.55 13.89
C ASN A 34 10.88 -19.97 13.71
N LYS A 35 9.61 -20.24 14.07
CA LYS A 35 8.99 -21.55 13.88
C LYS A 35 7.60 -21.41 13.27
N SER A 36 7.30 -22.20 12.23
CA SER A 36 5.93 -22.26 11.71
C SER A 36 5.05 -22.87 12.80
N VAL A 37 4.07 -22.09 13.27
CA VAL A 37 3.14 -22.43 14.35
C VAL A 37 1.70 -22.61 13.85
N SER A 38 1.48 -22.53 12.53
CA SER A 38 0.18 -22.76 11.90
C SER A 38 -0.43 -24.08 12.37
N PRO A 39 -1.60 -24.06 13.04
CA PRO A 39 -2.33 -25.28 13.39
C PRO A 39 -2.62 -26.17 12.18
N THR A 40 -3.04 -25.58 11.06
CA THR A 40 -3.33 -26.31 9.82
C THR A 40 -2.10 -27.00 9.27
N ILE A 41 -0.98 -26.29 9.05
CA ILE A 41 0.24 -26.90 8.51
C ILE A 41 0.80 -27.93 9.50
N ALA A 42 0.76 -27.65 10.81
CA ALA A 42 1.25 -28.56 11.83
C ALA A 42 0.47 -29.88 11.88
N SER A 43 -0.84 -29.85 11.58
CA SER A 43 -1.68 -31.05 11.53
C SER A 43 -1.23 -32.07 10.48
N TRP A 44 -0.46 -31.63 9.47
CA TRP A 44 0.02 -32.49 8.38
C TRP A 44 1.34 -33.19 8.68
N ASN A 45 2.01 -32.86 9.79
CA ASN A 45 3.33 -33.42 10.12
C ASN A 45 3.34 -34.94 10.27
N LYS A 46 2.19 -35.55 10.58
CA LYS A 46 2.05 -37.01 10.74
C LYS A 46 1.74 -37.76 9.44
N LEU A 47 1.50 -37.04 8.34
CA LEU A 47 1.20 -37.66 7.05
C LEU A 47 2.48 -38.21 6.41
N ASP A 48 2.35 -39.34 5.71
CA ASP A 48 3.38 -39.80 4.77
C ASP A 48 3.49 -38.84 3.57
N ASP A 49 4.57 -38.95 2.78
CA ASP A 49 4.84 -38.00 1.68
C ASP A 49 3.75 -37.99 0.61
N LYS A 50 3.14 -39.14 0.32
CA LYS A 50 2.10 -39.25 -0.71
C LYS A 50 0.81 -38.56 -0.25
N LEU A 51 0.37 -38.85 0.97
CA LEU A 51 -0.80 -38.22 1.57
C LEU A 51 -0.58 -36.73 1.81
N LEU A 52 0.63 -36.33 2.20
CA LEU A 52 0.99 -34.93 2.38
C LEU A 52 0.86 -34.15 1.07
N GLN A 53 1.40 -34.67 -0.03
CA GLN A 53 1.29 -34.02 -1.34
C GLN A 53 -0.18 -33.85 -1.77
N ILE A 54 -0.99 -34.92 -1.64
CA ILE A 54 -2.43 -34.87 -1.94
C ILE A 54 -3.14 -33.82 -1.05
N LYS A 55 -2.83 -33.79 0.24
CA LYS A 55 -3.44 -32.87 1.20
C LYS A 55 -3.11 -31.43 0.87
N VAL A 56 -1.85 -31.13 0.57
CA VAL A 56 -1.37 -29.82 0.16
C VAL A 56 -2.07 -29.35 -1.11
N ASP A 57 -2.12 -30.18 -2.15
CA ASP A 57 -2.73 -29.81 -3.43
C ASP A 57 -4.24 -29.62 -3.30
N SER A 58 -4.91 -30.45 -2.50
CA SER A 58 -6.33 -30.28 -2.18
C SER A 58 -6.59 -29.02 -1.37
N PHE A 59 -5.73 -28.68 -0.41
CA PHE A 59 -5.88 -27.49 0.42
C PHE A 59 -5.78 -26.23 -0.42
N VAL A 60 -4.71 -26.08 -1.22
CA VAL A 60 -4.49 -24.88 -2.03
C VAL A 60 -5.58 -24.69 -3.08
N ARG A 61 -6.13 -25.76 -3.66
CA ARG A 61 -7.27 -25.65 -4.60
C ARG A 61 -8.59 -25.28 -3.90
N GLY A 62 -8.80 -25.82 -2.71
CA GLY A 62 -10.06 -25.69 -1.96
C GLY A 62 -10.16 -24.40 -1.14
N HIS A 63 -9.06 -23.91 -0.59
CA HIS A 63 -9.00 -22.67 0.18
C HIS A 63 -8.95 -21.46 -0.76
N LYS A 64 -9.64 -20.38 -0.40
CA LYS A 64 -9.84 -19.20 -1.27
C LYS A 64 -9.29 -17.90 -0.71
N GLU A 65 -8.98 -17.87 0.57
CA GLU A 65 -8.53 -16.66 1.27
C GLU A 65 -7.06 -16.84 1.64
N PHE A 66 -6.19 -16.00 1.11
CA PHE A 66 -4.76 -16.03 1.44
C PHE A 66 -4.29 -14.62 1.76
N PRO A 67 -3.36 -14.43 2.72
CA PRO A 67 -2.72 -15.44 3.57
C PRO A 67 -3.69 -16.22 4.46
N LEU A 68 -3.31 -17.44 4.87
CA LEU A 68 -4.13 -18.25 5.78
C LEU A 68 -4.10 -17.61 7.18
N VAL A 69 -5.28 -17.34 7.74
CA VAL A 69 -5.43 -16.72 9.07
C VAL A 69 -6.08 -17.72 10.02
N GLU A 70 -5.43 -18.00 11.15
CA GLU A 70 -5.90 -18.96 12.15
C GLU A 70 -5.89 -18.31 13.54
N ILE A 71 -6.95 -18.54 14.32
CA ILE A 71 -7.12 -17.97 15.66
C ILE A 71 -6.26 -18.74 16.66
N ASP A 72 -5.63 -18.02 17.59
CA ASP A 72 -5.08 -18.63 18.81
C ASP A 72 -6.17 -18.65 19.90
N PRO A 73 -6.62 -19.82 20.37
CA PRO A 73 -7.66 -19.91 21.40
C PRO A 73 -7.24 -19.32 22.76
N LEU A 74 -5.95 -19.05 22.98
CA LEU A 74 -5.43 -18.48 24.21
C LEU A 74 -5.30 -16.95 24.16
N TYR A 75 -5.33 -16.35 22.97
CA TYR A 75 -5.02 -14.93 22.77
C TYR A 75 -5.87 -14.34 21.64
N GLU A 76 -6.96 -13.66 22.01
CA GLU A 76 -7.91 -13.09 21.04
C GLU A 76 -7.34 -11.90 20.24
N ASP A 77 -6.33 -11.22 20.78
CA ASP A 77 -5.71 -10.02 20.17
C ASP A 77 -4.69 -10.35 19.07
N TYR A 78 -4.36 -11.64 18.88
CA TYR A 78 -3.32 -12.09 17.95
C TYR A 78 -3.77 -13.30 17.13
N LEU A 79 -3.25 -13.40 15.92
CA LEU A 79 -3.58 -14.44 14.96
C LEU A 79 -2.30 -15.08 14.41
N TYR A 80 -2.40 -16.35 14.05
CA TYR A 80 -1.42 -17.01 13.20
C TYR A 80 -1.71 -16.63 11.74
N VAL A 81 -0.76 -15.95 11.10
CA VAL A 81 -0.84 -15.55 9.70
C VAL A 81 0.19 -16.33 8.91
N THR A 82 -0.28 -17.22 8.04
CA THR A 82 0.56 -18.14 7.25
C THR A 82 0.52 -17.76 5.78
N PHE A 83 1.66 -17.30 5.30
CA PHE A 83 1.90 -17.03 3.89
C PHE A 83 2.33 -18.31 3.19
N ILE A 84 1.76 -18.55 2.00
CA ILE A 84 1.96 -19.78 1.23
C ILE A 84 2.37 -19.42 -0.20
N TYR A 85 3.46 -20.02 -0.67
CA TYR A 85 3.91 -19.91 -2.06
C TYR A 85 4.07 -21.29 -2.67
N ARG A 86 3.79 -21.41 -3.97
CA ARG A 86 3.81 -22.67 -4.71
C ARG A 86 4.95 -22.68 -5.72
N ASP A 87 5.88 -23.60 -5.52
CA ASP A 87 6.97 -23.86 -6.44
C ASP A 87 7.47 -25.29 -6.27
N THR A 88 7.62 -26.03 -7.38
CA THR A 88 8.15 -27.39 -7.37
C THR A 88 9.61 -27.45 -7.79
N THR A 89 10.21 -26.31 -8.16
CA THR A 89 11.61 -26.26 -8.59
C THR A 89 12.54 -26.18 -7.37
N ALA A 90 13.62 -26.96 -7.40
CA ALA A 90 14.53 -27.10 -6.26
C ALA A 90 15.56 -25.95 -6.14
N ASN A 91 15.63 -25.07 -7.14
CA ASN A 91 16.62 -23.99 -7.25
C ASN A 91 16.08 -22.62 -6.81
N LYS A 92 14.96 -22.58 -6.08
CA LYS A 92 14.32 -21.32 -5.67
C LYS A 92 14.48 -21.09 -4.19
N GLN A 93 14.92 -19.89 -3.84
CA GLN A 93 14.85 -19.38 -2.47
C GLN A 93 13.79 -18.30 -2.41
N ILE A 94 12.78 -18.51 -1.60
CA ILE A 94 11.61 -17.63 -1.53
C ILE A 94 11.61 -16.89 -0.20
N GLY A 95 11.38 -15.59 -0.26
CA GLY A 95 11.15 -14.73 0.91
C GLY A 95 10.06 -13.70 0.67
N PHE A 96 10.02 -12.69 1.51
CA PHE A 96 9.04 -11.60 1.44
C PHE A 96 9.68 -10.22 1.39
N ASP A 97 9.02 -9.36 0.64
CA ASP A 97 9.14 -7.91 0.73
C ASP A 97 7.81 -7.36 1.24
N ILE A 98 7.87 -6.40 2.16
CA ILE A 98 6.70 -5.87 2.88
C ILE A 98 6.76 -4.36 2.84
N PHE A 99 5.61 -3.74 2.62
CA PHE A 99 5.43 -2.31 2.54
C PHE A 99 4.24 -1.87 3.41
N GLY A 100 4.37 -0.73 4.08
CA GLY A 100 3.28 -0.12 4.85
C GLY A 100 3.15 -0.59 6.31
N ASN A 101 4.12 -1.35 6.83
CA ASN A 101 4.20 -1.64 8.26
C ASN A 101 5.42 -0.93 8.87
N TYR A 102 5.20 -0.11 9.91
CA TYR A 102 6.26 0.62 10.63
C TYR A 102 7.20 -0.30 11.42
N ASP A 103 6.80 -1.56 11.65
CA ASP A 103 7.57 -2.52 12.44
C ASP A 103 8.11 -3.69 11.60
N ASP A 104 8.36 -3.43 10.32
CA ASP A 104 8.86 -4.43 9.37
C ASP A 104 10.17 -5.10 9.84
N GLN A 105 10.99 -4.39 10.62
CA GLN A 105 12.23 -4.89 11.22
C GLN A 105 11.98 -6.00 12.25
N ASN A 106 10.82 -5.98 12.95
CA ASN A 106 10.48 -6.96 13.97
C ASN A 106 9.81 -8.23 13.41
N LEU A 107 9.53 -8.29 12.11
CA LEU A 107 9.03 -9.50 11.47
C LEU A 107 10.05 -10.65 11.44
N GLY A 108 11.31 -10.38 11.78
CA GLY A 108 12.35 -11.40 11.88
C GLY A 108 12.72 -11.98 10.52
N ASP A 109 13.01 -13.29 10.48
CA ASP A 109 13.45 -13.94 9.25
C ASP A 109 12.31 -14.05 8.21
N ARG A 110 12.49 -13.38 7.08
CA ARG A 110 11.54 -13.31 5.96
C ARG A 110 11.68 -14.47 4.98
N LYS A 111 12.49 -15.50 5.26
CA LYS A 111 12.63 -16.67 4.40
C LYS A 111 11.46 -17.65 4.59
N MET A 112 10.89 -18.08 3.48
CA MET A 112 9.93 -19.18 3.46
C MET A 112 10.65 -20.52 3.53
N LYS A 113 10.01 -21.50 4.16
CA LYS A 113 10.55 -22.85 4.29
C LYS A 113 9.70 -23.82 3.47
N GLN A 114 10.35 -24.63 2.67
CA GLN A 114 9.68 -25.73 1.97
C GLN A 114 9.13 -26.72 2.97
N LEU A 115 7.88 -27.13 2.78
CA LEU A 115 7.26 -28.18 3.57
C LEU A 115 7.71 -29.53 3.03
N ARG A 116 8.78 -30.08 3.63
CA ARG A 116 9.40 -31.36 3.25
C ARG A 116 9.71 -31.38 1.74
N HIS A 117 9.24 -32.39 1.03
CA HIS A 117 9.47 -32.59 -0.41
C HIS A 117 8.35 -32.02 -1.30
N THR A 118 7.39 -31.29 -0.70
CA THR A 118 6.26 -30.75 -1.45
C THR A 118 6.62 -29.44 -2.15
N GLY A 119 5.82 -29.05 -3.13
CA GLY A 119 5.93 -27.72 -3.76
C GLY A 119 5.37 -26.57 -2.92
N LEU A 120 5.11 -26.76 -1.62
CA LEU A 120 4.58 -25.72 -0.75
C LEU A 120 5.69 -25.11 0.09
N TYR A 121 5.90 -23.83 -0.07
CA TYR A 121 6.70 -23.01 0.83
C TYR A 121 5.76 -22.27 1.77
N ASN A 122 6.11 -22.20 3.06
CA ASN A 122 5.33 -21.44 4.02
C ASN A 122 6.19 -20.64 4.99
N ARG A 123 5.59 -19.57 5.53
CA ARG A 123 6.06 -18.88 6.72
C ARG A 123 4.85 -18.44 7.53
N THR A 124 4.88 -18.72 8.82
CA THR A 124 3.83 -18.29 9.75
C THR A 124 4.40 -17.23 10.69
N TYR A 125 3.65 -16.15 10.88
CA TYR A 125 3.90 -15.13 11.88
C TYR A 125 2.75 -15.08 12.86
N TYR A 126 3.02 -14.61 14.08
CA TYR A 126 2.02 -14.35 15.09
C TYR A 126 1.87 -12.83 15.20
N MET A 127 0.75 -12.31 14.71
CA MET A 127 0.55 -10.87 14.45
C MET A 127 -0.71 -10.35 15.14
N PRO A 128 -0.78 -9.04 15.47
CA PRO A 128 -2.01 -8.41 15.94
C PRO A 128 -3.18 -8.63 14.97
N ASN A 129 -4.39 -8.76 15.52
CA ASN A 129 -5.60 -9.03 14.76
C ASN A 129 -6.17 -7.81 14.00
N ASP A 130 -5.50 -6.66 14.04
CA ASP A 130 -5.91 -5.40 13.41
C ASP A 130 -4.84 -4.81 12.48
N ILE A 131 -3.93 -5.66 11.97
CA ILE A 131 -2.81 -5.23 11.12
C ILE A 131 -3.26 -4.96 9.67
N CYS A 132 -2.59 -4.03 9.00
CA CYS A 132 -2.72 -3.80 7.56
C CYS A 132 -1.36 -3.53 6.92
N PHE A 133 -1.05 -4.21 5.83
CA PHE A 133 0.16 -3.96 5.02
C PHE A 133 0.02 -4.55 3.62
N ALA A 134 0.95 -4.18 2.74
CA ALA A 134 1.13 -4.81 1.45
C ALA A 134 2.37 -5.71 1.46
N TYR A 135 2.33 -6.82 0.74
CA TYR A 135 3.47 -7.73 0.61
C TYR A 135 3.60 -8.28 -0.81
N ARG A 136 4.78 -8.84 -1.10
CA ARG A 136 5.05 -9.64 -2.29
C ARG A 136 6.13 -10.67 -1.99
N PHE A 137 6.15 -11.75 -2.76
CA PHE A 137 7.21 -12.73 -2.68
C PHE A 137 8.46 -12.24 -3.40
N VAL A 138 9.62 -12.53 -2.83
CA VAL A 138 10.93 -12.35 -3.46
C VAL A 138 11.46 -13.72 -3.81
N VAL A 139 11.52 -14.04 -5.10
CA VAL A 139 11.93 -15.34 -5.60
C VAL A 139 13.31 -15.22 -6.22
N ASN A 140 14.30 -15.80 -5.54
CA ASN A 140 15.68 -15.85 -6.02
C ASN A 140 15.93 -17.20 -6.70
N ASP A 141 16.31 -17.17 -7.96
CA ASP A 141 16.77 -18.35 -8.69
C ASP A 141 18.28 -18.53 -8.50
N THR A 142 18.68 -19.64 -7.88
CA THR A 142 20.08 -19.90 -7.57
C THR A 142 20.91 -20.29 -8.79
N LEU A 143 20.29 -20.73 -9.88
CA LEU A 143 20.97 -21.12 -11.12
C LEU A 143 21.23 -19.90 -12.00
N THR A 144 20.18 -19.13 -12.28
CA THR A 144 20.28 -17.94 -13.15
C THR A 144 20.77 -16.69 -12.42
N LYS A 145 20.75 -16.71 -11.07
CA LYS A 145 21.05 -15.57 -10.19
C LYS A 145 20.11 -14.38 -10.42
N THR A 146 18.87 -14.65 -10.82
CA THR A 146 17.83 -13.63 -11.00
C THR A 146 16.96 -13.52 -9.76
N THR A 147 16.42 -12.32 -9.53
CA THR A 147 15.45 -12.04 -8.47
C THR A 147 14.17 -11.54 -9.10
N GLU A 148 13.06 -12.19 -8.80
CA GLU A 148 11.72 -11.80 -9.22
C GLU A 148 10.91 -11.34 -8.00
N TYR A 149 10.06 -10.35 -8.22
CA TYR A 149 9.13 -9.83 -7.22
C TYR A 149 7.72 -10.15 -7.68
N ILE A 150 7.01 -10.98 -6.93
CA ILE A 150 5.76 -11.60 -7.37
C ILE A 150 4.67 -11.27 -6.34
N ALA A 151 3.65 -10.52 -6.73
CA ALA A 151 2.44 -10.39 -5.92
C ALA A 151 1.86 -11.80 -5.69
N ASP A 152 1.31 -12.05 -4.50
CA ASP A 152 0.86 -13.38 -4.11
C ASP A 152 -0.16 -13.94 -5.12
N PRO A 153 0.18 -15.02 -5.85
CA PRO A 153 -0.70 -15.59 -6.85
C PRO A 153 -2.00 -16.16 -6.27
N LEU A 154 -2.02 -16.42 -4.96
CA LEU A 154 -3.17 -16.96 -4.24
C LEU A 154 -4.03 -15.86 -3.60
N ASN A 155 -3.54 -14.61 -3.54
CA ASN A 155 -4.28 -13.48 -3.00
C ASN A 155 -4.86 -12.61 -4.13
N ASN A 156 -6.18 -12.44 -4.11
CA ASN A 156 -6.91 -11.62 -5.08
C ASN A 156 -6.96 -10.14 -4.67
N GLU A 157 -6.70 -9.82 -3.41
CA GLU A 157 -6.60 -8.44 -2.92
C GLU A 157 -5.23 -7.88 -3.30
N ARG A 158 -5.25 -6.86 -4.17
CA ARG A 158 -4.06 -6.35 -4.85
C ARG A 158 -3.99 -4.83 -4.79
N VAL A 159 -2.76 -4.34 -4.93
CA VAL A 159 -2.44 -2.92 -5.01
C VAL A 159 -1.60 -2.68 -6.28
N PRO A 160 -2.07 -1.91 -7.27
CA PRO A 160 -3.43 -1.31 -7.37
C PRO A 160 -4.53 -2.37 -7.43
N TYR A 161 -5.77 -1.97 -7.15
CA TYR A 161 -6.93 -2.84 -7.36
C TYR A 161 -7.13 -3.15 -8.86
N GLY A 162 -7.54 -4.38 -9.17
CA GLY A 162 -7.86 -4.82 -10.53
C GLY A 162 -6.73 -5.62 -11.19
N GLU A 163 -6.19 -5.11 -12.30
CA GLU A 163 -5.25 -5.85 -13.15
C GLU A 163 -3.89 -6.07 -12.46
N LEU A 164 -3.32 -7.26 -12.63
CA LEU A 164 -1.96 -7.56 -12.17
C LEU A 164 -0.94 -6.80 -13.02
N LYS A 165 -0.10 -6.01 -12.36
CA LYS A 165 1.03 -5.31 -12.97
C LYS A 165 2.34 -5.82 -12.37
N ASP A 166 3.46 -5.61 -13.07
CA ASP A 166 4.79 -6.04 -12.60
C ASP A 166 5.21 -5.36 -11.28
N TYR A 167 4.61 -4.23 -10.95
CA TYR A 167 4.82 -3.49 -9.70
C TYR A 167 3.74 -3.74 -8.65
N SER A 168 2.79 -4.65 -8.92
CA SER A 168 1.70 -4.94 -7.99
C SER A 168 2.19 -5.56 -6.69
N TRP A 169 1.42 -5.31 -5.64
CA TRP A 169 1.56 -5.93 -4.33
C TRP A 169 0.26 -6.65 -3.98
N SER A 170 0.32 -7.59 -3.06
CA SER A 170 -0.85 -8.17 -2.42
C SER A 170 -1.18 -7.41 -1.15
N ALA A 171 -2.45 -7.09 -0.94
CA ALA A 171 -2.92 -6.44 0.27
C ALA A 171 -3.27 -7.48 1.33
N PHE A 172 -2.92 -7.21 2.57
CA PHE A 172 -3.39 -7.95 3.73
C PHE A 172 -3.90 -6.94 4.76
N ASP A 173 -5.21 -6.95 4.98
CA ASP A 173 -5.90 -5.99 5.85
C ASP A 173 -6.87 -6.72 6.77
N LEU A 174 -6.58 -6.69 8.07
CA LEU A 174 -7.42 -7.27 9.12
C LEU A 174 -8.23 -6.22 9.89
N ARG A 175 -8.11 -4.94 9.52
CA ARG A 175 -8.82 -3.86 10.22
C ARG A 175 -10.32 -3.98 9.99
N GLN A 176 -11.03 -4.33 11.04
CA GLN A 176 -12.49 -4.44 11.00
C GLN A 176 -13.14 -3.06 11.16
N GLY A 177 -14.13 -2.77 10.31
CA GLY A 177 -14.93 -1.55 10.40
C GLY A 177 -14.26 -0.28 9.86
N GLU A 178 -13.07 -0.39 9.26
CA GLU A 178 -12.45 0.72 8.52
C GLU A 178 -12.86 0.67 7.05
N GLU A 179 -13.38 1.79 6.55
CA GLU A 179 -13.79 1.91 5.16
C GLU A 179 -12.57 2.01 4.23
N ASN A 180 -12.55 1.22 3.16
CA ASN A 180 -11.51 1.27 2.15
C ASN A 180 -11.80 2.38 1.12
N TRP A 181 -11.18 3.53 1.30
CA TRP A 181 -11.34 4.70 0.43
C TRP A 181 -10.63 4.57 -0.92
N ASN A 182 -9.66 3.68 -1.04
CA ASN A 182 -8.80 3.56 -2.22
C ASN A 182 -9.55 2.86 -3.37
N ARG A 183 -10.57 2.07 -3.05
CA ARG A 183 -11.39 1.37 -4.05
C ARG A 183 -12.37 2.33 -4.71
N LYS A 184 -12.46 2.29 -6.04
CA LYS A 184 -13.52 3.00 -6.78
C LYS A 184 -14.91 2.48 -6.37
N LYS A 185 -15.72 3.32 -5.72
CA LYS A 185 -17.10 2.98 -5.31
C LYS A 185 -18.16 3.40 -6.32
N TYR A 186 -17.94 4.53 -6.98
CA TYR A 186 -18.91 5.17 -7.85
C TYR A 186 -18.42 5.12 -9.30
N ALA A 187 -19.15 4.41 -10.17
CA ALA A 187 -18.79 4.26 -11.58
C ALA A 187 -19.08 5.51 -12.43
N ASP A 188 -20.01 6.35 -11.96
CA ASP A 188 -20.57 7.53 -12.63
C ASP A 188 -19.81 8.83 -12.33
N VAL A 189 -18.79 8.82 -11.48
CA VAL A 189 -17.97 10.00 -11.19
C VAL A 189 -17.20 10.43 -12.45
N LYS A 190 -17.28 11.73 -12.77
CA LYS A 190 -16.65 12.36 -13.95
C LYS A 190 -15.46 13.25 -13.59
N SER A 191 -14.79 12.97 -12.48
CA SER A 191 -13.50 13.57 -12.18
C SER A 191 -12.51 13.33 -13.32
N GLN A 192 -11.53 14.23 -13.45
CA GLN A 192 -10.56 14.18 -14.53
C GLN A 192 -9.15 14.11 -13.96
N LEU A 193 -8.28 13.36 -14.63
CA LEU A 193 -6.85 13.37 -14.37
C LEU A 193 -6.16 13.81 -15.67
N VAL A 194 -5.57 15.00 -15.65
CA VAL A 194 -4.80 15.53 -16.78
C VAL A 194 -3.33 15.52 -16.44
N ASP A 195 -2.45 15.27 -17.40
CA ASP A 195 -1.01 15.27 -17.19
C ASP A 195 -0.26 16.14 -18.21
N PHE A 196 0.93 16.58 -17.81
CA PHE A 196 1.85 17.32 -18.66
C PHE A 196 3.29 17.13 -18.17
N ASP A 197 4.24 17.35 -19.08
CA ASP A 197 5.65 17.41 -18.74
C ASP A 197 6.02 18.84 -18.33
N PHE A 198 6.72 18.98 -17.20
CA PHE A 198 7.17 20.25 -16.65
C PHE A 198 8.69 20.29 -16.61
N THR A 199 9.29 21.19 -17.40
CA THR A 199 10.74 21.42 -17.42
C THR A 199 11.11 22.51 -16.42
N SER A 200 11.87 22.15 -15.39
CA SER A 200 12.36 23.07 -14.36
C SER A 200 13.69 23.68 -14.76
N SER A 201 13.76 25.02 -14.71
CA SER A 201 15.02 25.73 -14.88
C SER A 201 15.89 25.68 -13.62
N ILE A 202 15.29 25.53 -12.45
CA ILE A 202 16.00 25.40 -11.16
C ILE A 202 16.62 24.01 -11.02
N LEU A 203 15.83 22.95 -11.26
CA LEU A 203 16.26 21.56 -11.08
C LEU A 203 16.97 20.97 -12.29
N LYS A 204 16.96 21.68 -13.43
CA LYS A 204 17.60 21.24 -14.68
C LYS A 204 17.13 19.86 -15.16
N ASN A 205 15.87 19.54 -14.92
CA ASN A 205 15.23 18.31 -15.37
C ASN A 205 13.79 18.55 -15.82
N THR A 206 13.22 17.54 -16.46
CA THR A 206 11.81 17.49 -16.82
C THR A 206 11.14 16.37 -16.04
N ARG A 207 9.95 16.64 -15.49
CA ARG A 207 9.15 15.66 -14.75
C ARG A 207 7.69 15.68 -15.19
N LYS A 208 7.00 14.56 -15.02
CA LYS A 208 5.56 14.50 -15.23
C LYS A 208 4.83 15.10 -14.04
N VAL A 209 3.79 15.86 -14.31
CA VAL A 209 2.87 16.40 -13.30
C VAL A 209 1.47 16.00 -13.70
N TYR A 210 0.68 15.52 -12.75
CA TYR A 210 -0.72 15.17 -12.95
C TYR A 210 -1.60 16.09 -12.11
N VAL A 211 -2.75 16.50 -12.65
CA VAL A 211 -3.72 17.33 -11.97
C VAL A 211 -5.06 16.62 -11.98
N TYR A 212 -5.52 16.24 -10.80
CA TYR A 212 -6.88 15.76 -10.57
C TYR A 212 -7.82 16.95 -10.44
N LEU A 213 -8.92 16.90 -11.17
CA LEU A 213 -10.01 17.87 -11.13
C LEU A 213 -11.26 17.16 -10.60
N PRO A 214 -11.94 17.72 -9.59
CA PRO A 214 -13.19 17.15 -9.10
C PRO A 214 -14.27 17.24 -10.19
N GLU A 215 -15.29 16.39 -10.10
CA GLU A 215 -16.38 16.31 -11.09
C GLU A 215 -17.10 17.66 -11.34
N ASP A 216 -17.16 18.53 -10.34
CA ASP A 216 -17.80 19.85 -10.41
C ASP A 216 -16.83 20.99 -10.81
N TYR A 217 -15.62 20.66 -11.29
CA TYR A 217 -14.59 21.66 -11.58
C TYR A 217 -15.10 22.78 -12.50
N ASP A 218 -14.90 24.02 -12.02
CA ASP A 218 -15.31 25.24 -12.71
C ASP A 218 -14.20 26.29 -12.58
N LYS A 219 -13.69 26.72 -13.73
CA LYS A 219 -12.61 27.70 -13.82
C LYS A 219 -13.03 29.10 -13.34
N THR A 220 -14.34 29.36 -13.20
CA THR A 220 -14.90 30.66 -12.81
C THR A 220 -15.32 30.77 -11.34
N LYS A 221 -15.16 29.69 -10.55
CA LYS A 221 -15.45 29.67 -9.11
C LYS A 221 -14.65 30.75 -8.37
N ALA A 222 -15.35 31.63 -7.64
CA ALA A 222 -14.79 32.85 -7.07
C ALA A 222 -13.58 32.67 -6.13
N ASP A 223 -13.57 31.63 -5.29
CA ASP A 223 -12.52 31.39 -4.29
C ASP A 223 -11.47 30.35 -4.71
N GLY A 224 -11.59 29.84 -5.94
CA GLY A 224 -10.84 28.67 -6.40
C GLY A 224 -11.17 27.39 -5.61
N TYR A 225 -10.45 26.32 -5.94
CA TYR A 225 -10.51 25.05 -5.24
C TYR A 225 -9.38 24.96 -4.21
N PRO A 226 -9.62 24.38 -3.01
CA PRO A 226 -8.54 23.89 -2.16
C PRO A 226 -7.62 22.98 -2.98
N VAL A 227 -6.34 22.96 -2.65
CA VAL A 227 -5.34 22.21 -3.41
C VAL A 227 -4.44 21.40 -2.49
N ILE A 228 -4.15 20.16 -2.89
CA ILE A 228 -3.11 19.33 -2.29
C ILE A 228 -2.03 19.04 -3.34
N TYR A 229 -0.77 19.28 -2.99
CA TYR A 229 0.39 18.87 -3.76
C TYR A 229 0.92 17.58 -3.15
N LEU A 230 1.01 16.51 -3.95
CA LEU A 230 1.48 15.20 -3.52
C LEU A 230 2.77 14.86 -4.26
N PHE A 231 3.86 14.67 -3.52
CA PHE A 231 5.08 14.08 -4.08
C PHE A 231 4.89 12.59 -4.34
N ASP A 232 5.81 11.95 -5.05
CA ASP A 232 5.72 10.52 -5.38
C ASP A 232 4.44 10.15 -6.15
N ALA A 233 4.18 10.87 -7.26
CA ALA A 233 2.98 10.68 -8.09
C ALA A 233 2.65 9.21 -8.37
N PHE A 234 3.65 8.40 -8.73
CA PHE A 234 3.47 6.98 -8.98
C PHE A 234 2.81 6.24 -7.80
N ILE A 235 3.22 6.52 -6.56
CA ILE A 235 2.69 5.86 -5.36
C ILE A 235 1.25 6.30 -5.11
N TYR A 236 0.96 7.59 -5.15
CA TYR A 236 -0.38 8.10 -4.84
C TYR A 236 -1.40 7.83 -5.94
N LEU A 237 -0.97 7.71 -7.19
CA LEU A 237 -1.85 7.35 -8.30
C LEU A 237 -2.09 5.84 -8.40
N ASN A 238 -1.07 5.00 -8.14
CA ASN A 238 -1.15 3.56 -8.42
C ASN A 238 -1.16 2.65 -7.17
N ARG A 239 -0.88 3.15 -5.97
CA ARG A 239 -0.93 2.33 -4.74
C ARG A 239 -1.97 2.82 -3.75
N VAL A 240 -2.05 4.13 -3.58
CA VAL A 240 -3.08 4.75 -2.73
C VAL A 240 -4.36 5.01 -3.54
N GLU A 241 -4.23 5.20 -4.85
CA GLU A 241 -5.35 5.54 -5.74
C GLU A 241 -6.12 6.78 -5.26
N VAL A 242 -5.40 7.85 -4.94
CA VAL A 242 -5.95 9.10 -4.41
C VAL A 242 -7.12 9.66 -5.22
N PRO A 243 -7.17 9.58 -6.57
CA PRO A 243 -8.37 9.98 -7.31
C PRO A 243 -9.64 9.27 -6.82
N ASN A 244 -9.60 7.96 -6.55
CA ASN A 244 -10.73 7.22 -5.98
C ASN A 244 -11.06 7.71 -4.56
N VAL A 245 -10.03 7.96 -3.74
CA VAL A 245 -10.20 8.48 -2.37
C VAL A 245 -10.93 9.82 -2.39
N LEU A 246 -10.49 10.75 -3.24
CA LEU A 246 -11.09 12.08 -3.35
C LEU A 246 -12.51 12.00 -3.89
N ASP A 247 -12.75 11.22 -4.95
CA ASP A 247 -14.08 11.00 -5.52
C ASP A 247 -15.05 10.47 -4.46
N ASN A 248 -14.63 9.43 -3.72
CA ASN A 248 -15.45 8.81 -2.70
C ASN A 248 -15.76 9.78 -1.55
N LEU A 249 -14.74 10.49 -1.03
CA LEU A 249 -14.91 11.42 0.10
C LEU A 249 -15.76 12.65 -0.28
N VAL A 250 -15.59 13.18 -1.49
CA VAL A 250 -16.40 14.30 -2.01
C VAL A 250 -17.84 13.85 -2.21
N ARG A 251 -18.06 12.68 -2.84
CA ARG A 251 -19.40 12.14 -3.10
C ARG A 251 -20.17 11.86 -1.81
N GLU A 252 -19.48 11.42 -0.76
CA GLU A 252 -20.06 11.21 0.57
C GLU A 252 -20.14 12.50 1.42
N GLY A 253 -19.75 13.66 0.88
CA GLY A 253 -19.83 14.94 1.59
C GLY A 253 -18.87 15.08 2.78
N LYS A 254 -17.84 14.23 2.86
CA LYS A 254 -16.86 14.24 3.97
C LYS A 254 -15.82 15.33 3.81
N ILE A 255 -15.53 15.72 2.56
CA ILE A 255 -14.62 16.82 2.21
C ILE A 255 -15.26 17.71 1.14
N LYS A 256 -14.76 18.95 1.04
CA LYS A 256 -15.12 19.82 -0.09
C LYS A 256 -14.42 19.34 -1.37
N PRO A 257 -15.03 19.53 -2.55
CA PRO A 257 -14.32 19.35 -3.82
C PRO A 257 -12.99 20.12 -3.84
N MET A 258 -11.93 19.46 -4.30
CA MET A 258 -10.58 20.00 -4.28
C MET A 258 -9.77 19.50 -5.47
N ILE A 259 -8.69 20.20 -5.79
CA ILE A 259 -7.72 19.80 -6.81
C ILE A 259 -6.56 19.06 -6.14
N ALA A 260 -6.03 18.01 -6.78
CA ALA A 260 -4.79 17.38 -6.35
C ALA A 260 -3.75 17.44 -7.46
N VAL A 261 -2.53 17.86 -7.11
CA VAL A 261 -1.40 17.98 -8.04
C VAL A 261 -0.36 16.94 -7.64
N PHE A 262 -0.17 15.93 -8.47
CA PHE A 262 0.78 14.85 -8.25
C PHE A 262 2.09 15.18 -8.98
N ILE A 263 3.19 15.19 -8.24
CA ILE A 263 4.51 15.58 -8.72
C ILE A 263 5.35 14.32 -8.81
N ASP A 264 5.74 13.95 -10.02
CA ASP A 264 6.56 12.77 -10.25
C ASP A 264 8.05 13.03 -9.97
N ASN A 265 8.79 11.96 -9.76
CA ASN A 265 10.25 11.99 -9.68
C ASN A 265 10.82 11.50 -11.01
N PRO A 266 11.66 12.27 -11.71
CA PRO A 266 12.30 11.81 -12.95
C PRO A 266 13.02 10.47 -12.80
N THR A 267 13.71 10.28 -11.67
CA THR A 267 14.44 9.06 -11.32
C THR A 267 14.44 8.81 -9.81
N LYS A 268 14.81 7.59 -9.40
CA LYS A 268 15.03 7.27 -7.98
C LYS A 268 16.09 8.17 -7.33
N ASP A 269 17.15 8.51 -8.06
CA ASP A 269 18.23 9.36 -7.54
C ASP A 269 17.78 10.81 -7.38
N SER A 270 16.98 11.32 -8.32
CA SER A 270 16.36 12.65 -8.20
C SER A 270 15.48 12.72 -6.95
N ARG A 271 14.62 11.71 -6.70
CA ARG A 271 13.81 11.63 -5.48
C ARG A 271 14.66 11.71 -4.21
N ASN A 272 15.73 10.92 -4.16
CA ASN A 272 16.62 10.84 -2.98
C ASN A 272 17.46 12.10 -2.77
N THR A 273 17.64 12.92 -3.80
CA THR A 273 18.42 14.15 -3.75
C THR A 273 17.53 15.38 -3.53
N GLU A 274 16.34 15.40 -4.12
CA GLU A 274 15.43 16.54 -4.17
C GLU A 274 14.47 16.59 -2.97
N LEU A 275 13.95 15.45 -2.49
CA LEU A 275 12.98 15.47 -1.38
C LEU A 275 13.61 15.72 0.00
N PRO A 276 14.81 15.19 0.34
CA PRO A 276 15.38 15.38 1.67
C PRO A 276 15.96 16.80 1.88
N MET A 277 15.16 17.71 2.44
CA MET A 277 15.57 19.06 2.86
C MET A 277 16.36 19.83 1.80
N ASN A 278 15.93 19.77 0.54
CA ASN A 278 16.62 20.41 -0.57
C ASN A 278 16.01 21.79 -0.89
N PHE A 279 16.83 22.84 -0.81
CA PHE A 279 16.38 24.20 -1.11
C PHE A 279 16.02 24.41 -2.58
N ALA A 280 16.73 23.78 -3.53
CA ALA A 280 16.42 23.91 -4.94
C ALA A 280 15.06 23.26 -5.29
N PHE A 281 14.69 22.16 -4.62
CA PHE A 281 13.36 21.58 -4.79
C PHE A 281 12.25 22.48 -4.22
N LYS A 282 12.49 23.07 -3.04
CA LYS A 282 11.59 24.08 -2.47
C LYS A 282 11.46 25.30 -3.40
N ASP A 283 12.55 25.81 -3.97
CA ASP A 283 12.53 26.94 -4.90
C ASP A 283 11.79 26.58 -6.20
N PHE A 284 12.00 25.38 -6.75
CA PHE A 284 11.20 24.85 -7.86
C PHE A 284 9.70 24.88 -7.59
N LEU A 285 9.26 24.41 -6.42
CA LEU A 285 7.85 24.42 -6.07
C LEU A 285 7.29 25.85 -6.02
N VAL A 286 8.00 26.74 -5.32
CA VAL A 286 7.51 28.09 -5.03
C VAL A 286 7.60 29.02 -6.23
N GLU A 287 8.69 28.97 -6.98
CA GLU A 287 9.00 29.92 -8.04
C GLU A 287 8.53 29.46 -9.42
N GLU A 288 8.40 28.15 -9.65
CA GLU A 288 8.06 27.60 -10.96
C GLU A 288 6.69 26.88 -10.95
N LEU A 289 6.56 25.81 -10.16
CA LEU A 289 5.40 24.91 -10.29
C LEU A 289 4.10 25.51 -9.74
N VAL A 290 4.08 26.02 -8.51
CA VAL A 290 2.87 26.60 -7.89
C VAL A 290 2.32 27.77 -8.73
N PRO A 291 3.14 28.73 -9.20
CA PRO A 291 2.68 29.77 -10.11
C PRO A 291 2.10 29.22 -11.42
N TYR A 292 2.73 28.19 -12.00
CA TYR A 292 2.21 27.54 -13.21
C TYR A 292 0.85 26.90 -12.97
N ILE A 293 0.66 26.18 -11.86
CA ILE A 293 -0.63 25.58 -11.51
C ILE A 293 -1.70 26.65 -11.35
N ARG A 294 -1.43 27.72 -10.57
CA ARG A 294 -2.35 28.85 -10.35
C ARG A 294 -2.76 29.57 -11.62
N LYS A 295 -1.87 29.64 -12.62
CA LYS A 295 -2.17 30.26 -13.91
C LYS A 295 -3.11 29.42 -14.77
N ASN A 296 -3.00 28.09 -14.69
CA ASN A 296 -3.67 27.17 -15.62
C ASN A 296 -4.96 26.58 -15.04
N TRP A 297 -5.03 26.37 -13.72
CA TRP A 297 -6.18 25.84 -12.99
C TRP A 297 -6.63 26.77 -11.88
N ASN A 298 -7.94 26.75 -11.59
CA ASN A 298 -8.55 27.60 -10.58
C ASN A 298 -8.31 27.06 -9.15
N VAL A 299 -7.06 27.13 -8.69
CA VAL A 299 -6.67 26.77 -7.32
C VAL A 299 -6.61 27.99 -6.43
N THR A 300 -6.88 27.81 -5.15
CA THR A 300 -6.83 28.87 -4.15
C THR A 300 -5.42 29.48 -3.97
N ALA A 301 -5.38 30.76 -3.60
CA ALA A 301 -4.16 31.43 -3.13
C ALA A 301 -4.01 31.37 -1.60
N ASP A 302 -5.05 30.95 -0.88
CA ASP A 302 -5.06 30.87 0.58
C ASP A 302 -4.17 29.72 1.07
N PRO A 303 -3.10 29.99 1.86
CA PRO A 303 -2.24 28.95 2.40
C PRO A 303 -2.98 28.01 3.37
N HIS A 304 -4.09 28.43 3.98
CA HIS A 304 -4.90 27.54 4.84
C HIS A 304 -5.70 26.50 4.06
N GLN A 305 -5.77 26.65 2.73
CA GLN A 305 -6.43 25.74 1.80
C GLN A 305 -5.45 25.12 0.79
N THR A 306 -4.15 25.27 1.05
CA THR A 306 -3.06 24.65 0.29
C THR A 306 -2.35 23.64 1.18
N ILE A 307 -2.25 22.38 0.74
CA ILE A 307 -1.53 21.31 1.43
C ILE A 307 -0.38 20.84 0.55
N VAL A 308 0.74 20.48 1.17
CA VAL A 308 1.91 19.84 0.55
C VAL A 308 2.29 18.64 1.40
#